data_AF-A0A8S1HTH6-F1
#
_entry.id   AF-A0A8S1HTH6-F1
#
_cell.length_a   1.000
_cell.length_b   1.000
_cell.length_c   1.000
_cell.angle_alpha   90.00
_cell.angle_beta   90.00
_cell.angle_gamma   90.00
#
_symmetry.space_group_name_H-M   'P 1'
#
loop_
_entity.id
_entity.type
_entity.pdbx_description
1 polymer ?
#
loop_
_entity_poly.entity_id
_entity_poly.type
_entity_poly.pdbx_seq_one_letter_code
_entity_poly.pdbx_strand_id
1 'polypeptide(L)'
;MASTIYRLRQFVIVCALFVSASFLWNGLKIGLEEDFATATEGRLQAEGSENSKPLKLIVTHSDNEGDGKTDNDSISNNSLEDSKCNIPHLDINGSEVIGFFEKHQPLKCQLSDSGIDPNWVFIDDEGKIRFIEKRKTAKCFIRYFRRFDDNRNEYDKPVNIFDGDVMTNSDFGVVACAQGTQKWKSLLWTVAENKEAHLKALKQKEMRENSKLIPNPEPRLNVYFLGFDSLSQMSFRRKLPKTVKFLEEVLGSVVLNGRF
;
A
#
# COMPACT_ATOMS: atom_id res chain seq x y z
N MET A 1 18.52 -40.40 -58.02
CA MET A 1 18.72 -40.61 -56.58
C MET A 1 19.29 -39.39 -55.82
N ALA A 2 19.98 -38.43 -56.46
CA ALA A 2 20.52 -37.25 -55.76
C ALA A 2 19.47 -36.20 -55.33
N SER A 3 18.36 -36.06 -56.05
CA SER A 3 17.30 -35.06 -55.78
C SER A 3 16.49 -35.35 -54.50
N THR A 4 16.24 -36.62 -54.19
CA THR A 4 15.47 -37.03 -53.01
C THR A 4 16.24 -36.82 -51.70
N ILE A 5 17.55 -37.01 -51.71
CA ILE A 5 18.42 -36.79 -50.54
C ILE A 5 18.50 -35.29 -50.19
N TYR A 6 18.48 -34.41 -51.20
CA TYR A 6 18.52 -32.96 -50.99
C TYR A 6 17.22 -32.44 -50.37
N ARG A 7 16.06 -32.96 -50.82
CA ARG A 7 14.75 -32.61 -50.24
C ARG A 7 14.59 -33.12 -48.81
N LEU A 8 15.13 -34.30 -48.49
CA LEU A 8 15.13 -34.82 -47.12
C LEU A 8 15.96 -33.95 -46.17
N ARG A 9 17.14 -33.47 -46.61
CA ARG A 9 17.97 -32.54 -45.82
C ARG A 9 17.28 -31.22 -45.55
N GLN A 10 16.61 -30.63 -46.55
CA GLN A 10 15.87 -29.38 -46.34
C GLN A 10 14.70 -29.55 -45.37
N PHE A 11 14.00 -30.70 -45.44
CA PHE A 11 12.90 -30.98 -44.52
C PHE A 11 13.35 -31.10 -43.06
N VAL A 12 14.49 -31.78 -42.81
CA VAL A 12 15.06 -31.90 -41.47
C VAL A 12 15.46 -30.55 -40.88
N ILE A 13 16.03 -29.65 -41.70
CA ILE A 13 16.41 -28.30 -41.26
C ILE A 13 15.17 -27.47 -40.88
N VAL A 14 14.12 -27.53 -41.69
CA VAL A 14 12.86 -26.81 -41.41
C VAL A 14 12.21 -27.34 -40.13
N CYS A 15 12.15 -28.66 -39.94
CA CYS A 15 11.64 -29.25 -38.70
C CYS A 15 12.44 -28.83 -37.46
N ALA A 16 13.78 -28.80 -37.55
CA ALA A 16 14.62 -28.35 -36.44
C ALA A 16 14.39 -26.87 -36.07
N LEU A 17 14.14 -26.01 -37.06
CA LEU A 17 13.79 -24.60 -36.84
C LEU A 17 12.40 -24.44 -36.18
N PHE A 18 11.41 -25.25 -36.57
CA PHE A 18 10.09 -25.22 -35.93
C PHE A 18 10.12 -25.74 -34.49
N VAL A 19 10.89 -26.78 -34.21
CA VAL A 19 11.05 -27.34 -32.86
C VAL A 19 11.74 -26.31 -31.95
N SER A 20 12.83 -25.69 -32.40
CA SER A 20 13.53 -24.65 -31.62
C SER A 20 12.65 -23.41 -31.38
N ALA A 21 11.91 -22.95 -32.38
CA ALA A 21 10.95 -21.86 -32.20
C ALA A 21 9.85 -22.20 -31.18
N SER A 22 9.37 -23.45 -31.18
CA SER A 22 8.37 -23.93 -30.22
C SER A 22 8.91 -24.01 -28.79
N PHE A 23 10.17 -24.45 -28.61
CA PHE A 23 10.83 -24.43 -27.31
C PHE A 23 11.05 -23.00 -26.78
N LEU A 24 11.44 -22.06 -27.64
CA LEU A 24 11.56 -20.64 -27.26
C LEU A 24 10.21 -20.04 -26.87
N TRP A 25 9.15 -20.36 -27.61
CA TRP A 25 7.80 -19.85 -27.32
C TRP A 25 7.22 -20.42 -26.01
N ASN A 26 7.41 -21.73 -25.77
CA ASN A 26 6.98 -22.37 -24.52
C ASN A 26 7.80 -21.92 -23.31
N GLY A 27 9.12 -21.74 -23.46
CA GLY A 27 9.96 -21.18 -22.40
C GLY A 27 9.57 -19.76 -22.01
N LEU A 28 9.18 -18.92 -23.00
CA LEU A 28 8.70 -17.56 -22.74
C LEU A 28 7.37 -17.54 -21.95
N LYS A 29 6.53 -18.55 -22.16
CA LYS A 29 5.21 -18.67 -21.50
C LYS A 29 5.35 -19.11 -20.04
N ILE A 30 6.25 -20.06 -19.77
CA ILE A 30 6.55 -20.57 -18.41
C ILE A 30 7.22 -19.47 -17.56
N GLY A 31 8.17 -18.72 -18.12
CA GLY A 31 8.83 -17.63 -17.39
C GLY A 31 7.90 -16.45 -17.04
N LEU A 32 6.77 -16.28 -17.73
CA LEU A 32 5.79 -15.23 -17.42
C LEU A 32 4.86 -15.60 -16.25
N GLU A 33 4.75 -16.90 -15.95
CA GLU A 33 3.91 -17.44 -14.88
C GLU A 33 4.70 -17.63 -13.58
N GLU A 34 5.98 -18.03 -13.65
CA GLU A 34 6.88 -18.11 -12.49
C GLU A 34 7.23 -16.73 -11.92
N ASP A 35 7.46 -15.70 -12.75
CA ASP A 35 7.70 -14.32 -12.29
C ASP A 35 6.51 -13.72 -11.50
N PHE A 36 5.34 -14.35 -11.56
CA PHE A 36 4.16 -13.95 -10.78
C PHE A 36 4.13 -14.61 -9.38
N ALA A 37 4.78 -15.77 -9.20
CA ALA A 37 4.77 -16.53 -7.96
C ALA A 37 5.92 -16.14 -7.01
N THR A 38 7.11 -15.82 -7.52
CA THR A 38 8.33 -15.68 -6.70
C THR A 38 8.54 -14.31 -6.04
N ALA A 39 7.68 -13.33 -6.30
CA ALA A 39 7.84 -11.96 -5.80
C ALA A 39 7.33 -11.72 -4.36
N THR A 40 6.90 -12.76 -3.63
CA THR A 40 6.19 -12.61 -2.34
C THR A 40 6.94 -13.17 -1.13
N GLU A 41 8.11 -13.81 -1.28
CA GLU A 41 8.78 -14.52 -0.16
C GLU A 41 10.19 -14.01 0.17
N GLY A 42 10.55 -12.80 -0.27
CA GLY A 42 11.94 -12.33 -0.23
C GLY A 42 12.27 -11.26 0.81
N ARG A 43 11.74 -11.28 2.05
CA ARG A 43 12.28 -10.40 3.10
C ARG A 43 11.86 -10.79 4.51
N LEU A 44 12.57 -11.72 5.16
CA LEU A 44 12.69 -11.82 6.62
C LEU A 44 13.75 -12.88 6.94
N GLN A 45 14.97 -12.45 7.27
CA GLN A 45 15.86 -13.07 8.25
C GLN A 45 17.27 -12.46 8.12
N ALA A 46 17.58 -11.54 9.02
CA ALA A 46 18.92 -11.31 9.52
C ALA A 46 18.79 -10.39 10.73
N GLU A 47 18.71 -10.95 11.94
CA GLU A 47 19.16 -10.23 13.13
C GLU A 47 20.13 -11.10 13.92
N GLY A 48 21.27 -10.47 14.18
CA GLY A 48 22.45 -11.07 14.77
C GLY A 48 22.28 -11.34 16.26
N SER A 49 23.04 -12.33 16.70
CA SER A 49 23.30 -12.64 18.10
C SER A 49 24.13 -11.52 18.73
N GLU A 50 23.60 -10.87 19.77
CA GLU A 50 24.43 -10.11 20.70
C GLU A 50 24.00 -10.35 22.15
N ASN A 51 25.01 -10.65 22.98
CA ASN A 51 24.92 -10.95 24.41
C ASN A 51 24.24 -9.82 25.19
N SER A 52 23.11 -10.09 25.83
CA SER A 52 22.59 -9.23 26.90
C SER A 52 22.18 -10.05 28.12
N LYS A 53 22.59 -9.60 29.31
CA LYS A 53 22.19 -10.18 30.60
C LYS A 53 20.65 -10.13 30.71
N PRO A 54 20.00 -11.13 31.32
CA PRO A 54 18.54 -11.17 31.37
C PRO A 54 18.01 -10.00 32.22
N LEU A 55 17.40 -9.03 31.56
CA LEU A 55 16.57 -8.00 32.18
C LEU A 55 15.34 -8.69 32.78
N LYS A 56 15.18 -8.66 34.10
CA LYS A 56 13.97 -9.16 34.76
C LYS A 56 12.87 -8.12 34.60
N LEU A 57 12.08 -8.27 33.53
CA LEU A 57 10.87 -7.50 33.31
C LEU A 57 9.75 -8.09 34.18
N ILE A 58 9.16 -7.29 35.07
CA ILE A 58 7.93 -7.67 35.77
C ILE A 58 6.81 -6.87 35.13
N VAL A 59 6.03 -7.55 34.29
CA VAL A 59 4.86 -6.97 33.62
C VAL A 59 3.68 -7.11 34.57
N THR A 60 3.20 -6.00 35.12
CA THR A 60 2.05 -5.97 36.04
C THR A 60 0.70 -5.85 35.32
N HIS A 61 0.72 -5.56 34.02
CA HIS A 61 -0.47 -5.59 33.16
C HIS A 61 -0.08 -5.82 31.70
N SER A 62 -0.85 -6.65 31.00
CA SER A 62 -0.69 -6.93 29.56
C SER A 62 -2.08 -6.90 28.94
N ASP A 63 -2.34 -5.93 28.07
CA ASP A 63 -3.62 -5.76 27.35
C ASP A 63 -3.75 -6.76 26.18
N ASN A 64 -3.28 -8.00 26.35
CA ASN A 64 -3.49 -9.06 25.38
C ASN A 64 -4.85 -9.70 25.66
N GLU A 65 -5.91 -9.10 25.12
CA GLU A 65 -7.18 -9.81 24.87
C GLU A 65 -6.96 -10.78 23.70
N GLY A 66 -6.31 -11.90 24.00
CA GLY A 66 -5.92 -12.89 23.00
C GLY A 66 -5.62 -14.24 23.65
N ASP A 67 -6.68 -15.02 23.80
CA ASP A 67 -6.75 -16.46 24.04
C ASP A 67 -6.31 -17.00 25.41
N GLY A 68 -7.22 -17.77 26.01
CA GLY A 68 -7.19 -18.14 27.42
C GLY A 68 -6.07 -19.11 27.78
N LYS A 69 -5.22 -18.71 28.72
CA LYS A 69 -4.51 -19.59 29.66
C LYS A 69 -4.32 -18.87 30.99
N THR A 70 -5.10 -19.29 31.98
CA THR A 70 -4.92 -18.95 33.40
C THR A 70 -3.71 -19.71 33.95
N ASP A 71 -2.58 -19.02 34.09
CA ASP A 71 -1.54 -19.45 35.02
C ASP A 71 -1.77 -18.72 36.36
N ASN A 72 -2.00 -19.53 37.39
CA ASN A 72 -2.14 -19.10 38.77
C ASN A 72 -0.78 -18.62 39.28
N ASP A 73 -0.56 -17.31 39.26
CA ASP A 73 0.44 -16.68 40.13
C ASP A 73 -0.27 -15.64 40.98
N SER A 74 -0.52 -16.02 42.24
CA SER A 74 -1.16 -15.18 43.25
C SER A 74 -0.18 -14.10 43.71
N ILE A 75 -0.03 -13.06 42.91
CA ILE A 75 0.57 -11.80 43.33
C ILE A 75 -0.54 -10.96 43.96
N SER A 76 -0.31 -10.51 45.19
CA SER A 76 -1.26 -9.80 46.05
C SER A 76 -2.07 -8.71 45.33
N ASN A 77 -3.37 -8.96 45.14
CA ASN A 77 -4.32 -8.03 44.51
C ASN A 77 -4.69 -6.79 45.36
N ASN A 78 -3.99 -6.51 46.47
CA ASN A 78 -4.40 -5.47 47.43
C ASN A 78 -3.62 -4.14 47.33
N SER A 79 -2.77 -3.93 46.32
CA SER A 79 -1.92 -2.73 46.26
C SER A 79 -2.34 -1.69 45.21
N LEU A 80 -3.40 -1.94 44.43
CA LEU A 80 -3.76 -1.11 43.27
C LEU A 80 -5.15 -0.47 43.33
N GLU A 81 -5.95 -0.74 44.37
CA GLU A 81 -7.32 -0.19 44.50
C GLU A 81 -7.35 1.36 44.50
N ASP A 82 -6.28 2.01 44.95
CA ASP A 82 -6.13 3.48 44.94
C ASP A 82 -5.20 4.01 43.84
N SER A 83 -4.59 3.14 43.02
CA SER A 83 -3.65 3.56 41.98
C SER A 83 -4.39 4.00 40.72
N LYS A 84 -4.70 5.29 40.63
CA LYS A 84 -5.14 5.89 39.36
C LYS A 84 -3.95 5.89 38.40
N CYS A 85 -4.13 5.33 37.21
CA CYS A 85 -3.17 5.46 36.12
C CYS A 85 -3.10 6.93 35.69
N ASN A 86 -2.19 7.69 36.31
CA ASN A 86 -1.91 9.07 35.93
C ASN A 86 -0.91 9.05 34.78
N ILE A 87 -1.41 9.18 33.55
CA ILE A 87 -0.55 9.35 32.37
C ILE A 87 0.23 10.67 32.54
N PRO A 88 1.57 10.63 32.63
CA PRO A 88 2.37 11.83 32.83
C PRO A 88 2.29 12.73 31.60
N HIS A 89 2.15 14.04 31.83
CA HIS A 89 2.16 15.03 30.76
C HIS A 89 3.62 15.28 30.34
N LEU A 90 4.05 14.60 29.28
CA LEU A 90 5.39 14.77 28.71
C LEU A 90 5.44 16.04 27.86
N ASP A 91 6.48 16.87 28.06
CA ASP A 91 6.74 18.02 27.20
C ASP A 91 7.13 17.55 25.78
N ILE A 92 6.65 18.27 24.77
CA ILE A 92 7.02 18.07 23.36
C ILE A 92 8.53 18.14 23.21
N ASN A 93 9.23 19.04 23.89
CA ASN A 93 10.69 19.16 23.76
C ASN A 93 11.45 18.77 25.04
N GLY A 94 10.85 17.94 25.89
CA GLY A 94 11.49 17.45 27.11
C GLY A 94 12.83 16.77 26.82
N SER A 95 13.82 17.03 27.68
CA SER A 95 15.19 16.48 27.56
C SER A 95 15.21 14.95 27.54
N GLU A 96 14.20 14.31 28.13
CA GLU A 96 14.03 12.87 28.22
C GLU A 96 13.75 12.22 26.87
N VAL A 97 13.18 12.97 25.92
CA VAL A 97 12.64 12.40 24.67
C VAL A 97 13.25 13.02 23.43
N ILE A 98 13.68 14.29 23.49
CA ILE A 98 14.21 15.02 22.32
C ILE A 98 15.45 14.35 21.71
N GLY A 99 16.28 13.70 22.53
CA GLY A 99 17.47 12.97 22.09
C GLY A 99 17.17 11.80 21.15
N PHE A 100 15.95 11.25 21.19
CA PHE A 100 15.53 10.15 20.29
C PHE A 100 14.97 10.66 18.96
N PHE A 101 14.79 11.97 18.79
CA PHE A 101 14.20 12.55 17.59
C PHE A 101 15.25 13.22 16.71
N GLU A 102 15.72 12.47 15.71
CA GLU A 102 16.62 13.02 14.71
C GLU A 102 15.86 13.60 13.51
N LYS A 103 16.46 14.61 12.89
CA LYS A 103 15.98 15.16 11.63
C LYS A 103 16.66 14.42 10.49
N HIS A 104 15.94 13.49 9.88
CA HIS A 104 16.43 12.80 8.70
C HIS A 104 16.40 13.72 7.47
N GLN A 105 17.31 13.48 6.54
CA GLN A 105 17.30 14.17 5.26
C GLN A 105 16.04 13.79 4.46
N PRO A 106 15.52 14.68 3.59
CA PRO A 106 14.38 14.37 2.74
C PRO A 106 14.60 13.08 1.96
N LEU A 107 13.58 12.23 1.93
CA LEU A 107 13.63 11.00 1.15
C LEU A 107 13.75 11.36 -0.33
N LYS A 108 14.79 10.84 -0.98
CA LYS A 108 14.93 10.92 -2.45
C LYS A 108 14.11 9.79 -3.06
N CYS A 109 12.82 10.03 -3.31
CA CYS A 109 11.88 9.02 -3.83
C CYS A 109 12.25 8.49 -5.22
N GLN A 110 13.03 9.26 -5.99
CA GLN A 110 13.53 8.87 -7.31
C GLN A 110 15.02 9.18 -7.36
N LEU A 111 15.83 8.15 -7.18
CA LEU A 111 17.28 8.24 -7.30
C LEU A 111 17.62 8.19 -8.79
N SER A 112 17.60 9.35 -9.46
CA SER A 112 17.96 9.53 -10.88
C SER A 112 19.31 8.91 -11.25
N ASP A 113 20.21 8.79 -10.27
CA ASP A 113 21.60 8.37 -10.47
C ASP A 113 21.84 6.88 -10.16
N SER A 114 20.81 6.13 -9.77
CA SER A 114 20.92 4.73 -9.30
C SER A 114 20.58 3.68 -10.35
N GLY A 115 20.39 4.07 -11.62
CA GLY A 115 20.05 3.14 -12.70
C GLY A 115 18.66 2.50 -12.59
N ILE A 116 17.81 3.01 -11.69
CA ILE A 116 16.42 2.61 -11.56
C ILE A 116 15.65 3.23 -12.73
N ASP A 117 15.08 2.36 -13.57
CA ASP A 117 14.24 2.81 -14.68
C ASP A 117 13.08 3.67 -14.16
N PRO A 118 12.81 4.84 -14.78
CA PRO A 118 11.70 5.68 -14.39
C PRO A 118 10.38 4.90 -14.50
N ASN A 119 9.36 5.28 -13.73
CA ASN A 119 8.04 4.67 -13.84
C ASN A 119 7.54 4.77 -15.29
N TRP A 120 7.25 3.63 -15.93
CA TRP A 120 6.75 3.63 -17.31
C TRP A 120 5.34 4.20 -17.39
N VAL A 121 4.56 3.95 -16.33
CA VAL A 121 3.18 4.38 -16.18
C VAL A 121 3.02 5.05 -14.81
N PHE A 122 2.27 6.13 -14.76
CA PHE A 122 1.93 6.86 -13.54
C PHE A 122 0.48 7.36 -13.62
N ILE A 123 -0.04 7.93 -12.54
CA ILE A 123 -1.38 8.53 -12.50
C ILE A 123 -1.21 10.04 -12.43
N ASP A 124 -1.89 10.79 -13.30
CA ASP A 124 -1.86 12.25 -13.29
C ASP A 124 -2.80 12.86 -12.25
N ASP A 125 -2.76 14.19 -12.12
CA ASP A 125 -3.55 14.93 -11.14
C ASP A 125 -5.07 14.81 -11.40
N GLU A 126 -5.46 14.46 -12.63
CA GLU A 126 -6.84 14.15 -13.01
C GLU A 126 -7.24 12.69 -12.75
N GLY A 127 -6.36 11.87 -12.18
CA GLY A 127 -6.62 10.47 -11.85
C GLY A 127 -6.55 9.53 -13.06
N LYS A 128 -5.95 9.96 -14.18
CA LYS A 128 -5.81 9.15 -15.39
C LYS A 128 -4.44 8.47 -15.44
N ILE A 129 -4.43 7.28 -16.00
CA ILE A 129 -3.24 6.47 -16.25
C ILE A 129 -2.48 7.09 -17.42
N ARG A 130 -1.24 7.53 -17.18
CA ARG A 130 -0.37 8.16 -18.17
C ARG A 130 0.91 7.38 -18.40
N PHE A 131 1.30 7.30 -19.67
CA PHE A 131 2.51 6.62 -20.10
C PHE A 131 3.60 7.66 -20.37
N ILE A 132 4.84 7.36 -19.97
CA ILE A 132 5.97 8.22 -20.35
C ILE A 132 6.17 8.20 -21.87
N GLU A 133 6.65 9.31 -22.44
CA GLU A 133 6.77 9.51 -23.89
C GLU A 133 7.51 8.35 -24.60
N LYS A 134 8.60 7.85 -23.99
CA LYS A 134 9.41 6.74 -24.51
C LYS A 134 8.66 5.40 -24.56
N ARG A 135 7.57 5.25 -23.80
CA ARG A 135 6.84 3.98 -23.56
C ARG A 135 5.41 4.00 -24.07
N LYS A 136 5.00 5.00 -24.87
CA LYS A 136 3.64 5.09 -25.43
C LYS A 136 3.20 3.85 -26.23
N THR A 137 4.14 3.10 -26.79
CA THR A 137 3.84 1.87 -27.55
C THR A 137 3.98 0.59 -26.72
N ALA A 138 4.21 0.70 -25.41
CA ALA A 138 4.31 -0.46 -24.53
C ALA A 138 2.94 -1.11 -24.36
N LYS A 139 2.90 -2.44 -24.33
CA LYS A 139 1.69 -3.19 -24.00
C LYS A 139 1.66 -3.39 -22.50
N CYS A 140 0.66 -2.81 -21.85
CA CYS A 140 0.53 -2.84 -20.40
C CYS A 140 -0.80 -3.46 -19.98
N PHE A 141 -0.74 -4.20 -18.88
CA PHE A 141 -1.89 -4.83 -18.24
C PHE A 141 -1.91 -4.44 -16.78
N ILE A 142 -3.10 -4.14 -16.26
CA ILE A 142 -3.34 -3.94 -14.85
C ILE A 142 -4.07 -5.15 -14.27
N ARG A 143 -3.64 -5.59 -13.09
CA ARG A 143 -4.33 -6.59 -12.30
C ARG A 143 -4.73 -5.95 -10.98
N TYR A 144 -6.02 -5.63 -10.87
CA TYR A 144 -6.58 -5.07 -9.65
C TYR A 144 -6.56 -6.08 -8.52
N PHE A 145 -6.43 -5.59 -7.29
CA PHE A 145 -6.56 -6.44 -6.12
C PHE A 145 -7.24 -5.70 -4.98
N ARG A 146 -7.81 -6.47 -4.05
CA ARG A 146 -8.43 -5.99 -2.82
C ARG A 146 -7.91 -6.83 -1.67
N ARG A 147 -7.65 -6.19 -0.53
CA ARG A 147 -7.25 -6.90 0.67
C ARG A 147 -8.48 -7.63 1.22
N PHE A 148 -8.39 -8.94 1.35
CA PHE A 148 -9.47 -9.76 1.92
C PHE A 148 -9.29 -9.88 3.44
N ASP A 149 -8.05 -10.09 3.88
CA ASP A 149 -7.66 -10.10 5.29
C ASP A 149 -6.21 -9.63 5.47
N ASP A 150 -5.67 -9.74 6.68
CA ASP A 150 -4.33 -9.24 6.97
C ASP A 150 -3.22 -9.90 6.17
N ASN A 151 -3.43 -11.14 5.72
CA ASN A 151 -2.41 -11.97 5.08
C ASN A 151 -2.74 -12.29 3.62
N ARG A 152 -3.94 -11.95 3.13
CA ARG A 152 -4.42 -12.36 1.81
C ARG A 152 -5.05 -11.22 1.03
N ASN A 153 -4.67 -11.18 -0.25
CA ASN A 153 -5.26 -10.32 -1.26
C ASN A 153 -6.04 -11.16 -2.28
N GLU A 154 -7.20 -10.66 -2.67
CA GLU A 154 -7.96 -11.18 -3.79
C GLU A 154 -7.60 -10.39 -5.06
N TYR A 155 -7.31 -11.10 -6.15
CA TYR A 155 -6.86 -10.49 -7.40
C TYR A 155 -7.86 -10.73 -8.53
N ASP A 156 -8.20 -9.65 -9.24
CA ASP A 156 -9.02 -9.71 -10.44
C ASP A 156 -8.23 -10.29 -11.63
N LYS A 157 -8.92 -10.51 -12.75
CA LYS A 157 -8.27 -10.87 -14.02
C LYS A 157 -7.48 -9.67 -14.58
N PRO A 158 -6.33 -9.90 -15.23
CA PRO A 158 -5.58 -8.83 -15.89
C PRO A 158 -6.39 -8.17 -17.01
N VAL A 159 -6.36 -6.84 -17.08
CA VAL A 159 -7.04 -6.02 -18.09
C VAL A 159 -5.99 -5.17 -18.82
N ASN A 160 -6.13 -5.02 -20.14
CA ASN A 160 -5.29 -4.10 -20.90
C ASN A 160 -5.56 -2.64 -20.49
N ILE A 161 -4.51 -1.83 -20.42
CA ILE A 161 -4.62 -0.39 -20.16
C ILE A 161 -3.93 0.43 -21.26
N PHE A 162 -4.47 1.60 -21.52
CA PHE A 162 -3.99 2.57 -22.49
C PHE A 162 -3.76 3.94 -21.83
N ASP A 163 -3.00 4.80 -22.52
CA ASP A 163 -2.77 6.18 -22.07
C ASP A 163 -4.08 6.98 -22.07
N GLY A 164 -4.42 7.55 -20.91
CA GLY A 164 -5.66 8.28 -20.66
C GLY A 164 -6.78 7.47 -20.01
N ASP A 165 -6.60 6.15 -19.81
CA ASP A 165 -7.56 5.32 -19.10
C ASP A 165 -7.68 5.71 -17.61
N VAL A 166 -8.77 5.31 -16.96
CA VAL A 166 -8.98 5.50 -15.52
C VAL A 166 -9.06 4.15 -14.82
N MET A 167 -8.63 4.08 -13.56
CA MET A 167 -8.81 2.88 -12.75
C MET A 167 -10.28 2.73 -12.34
N THR A 168 -10.90 1.61 -12.68
CA THR A 168 -12.35 1.41 -12.52
C THR A 168 -12.75 0.38 -11.47
N ASN A 169 -11.89 -0.59 -11.17
CA ASN A 169 -12.30 -1.78 -10.42
C ASN A 169 -11.87 -1.79 -8.96
N SER A 170 -10.71 -1.22 -8.66
CA SER A 170 -10.14 -1.16 -7.31
C SER A 170 -9.23 0.06 -7.21
N ASP A 171 -9.03 0.53 -5.98
CA ASP A 171 -8.08 1.59 -5.66
C ASP A 171 -6.63 1.14 -5.87
N PHE A 172 -6.38 -0.17 -5.91
CA PHE A 172 -5.05 -0.75 -6.04
C PHE A 172 -4.96 -1.70 -7.24
N GLY A 173 -3.86 -1.62 -7.97
CA GLY A 173 -3.57 -2.52 -9.08
C GLY A 173 -2.09 -2.70 -9.35
N VAL A 174 -1.69 -3.93 -9.66
CA VAL A 174 -0.34 -4.23 -10.14
C VAL A 174 -0.32 -4.05 -11.65
N VAL A 175 0.54 -3.17 -12.14
CA VAL A 175 0.73 -2.95 -13.58
C VAL A 175 1.97 -3.69 -14.05
N ALA A 176 1.83 -4.40 -15.16
CA ALA A 176 2.92 -5.05 -15.87
C ALA A 176 2.93 -4.58 -17.32
N CYS A 177 4.08 -4.13 -17.79
CA CYS A 177 4.30 -3.59 -19.12
C CYS A 177 5.40 -4.35 -19.84
N ALA A 178 5.27 -4.48 -21.16
CA ALA A 178 6.30 -5.02 -22.03
C ALA A 178 6.45 -4.17 -23.30
N GLN A 179 7.70 -3.89 -23.68
CA GLN A 179 8.06 -3.23 -24.93
C GLN A 179 9.34 -3.85 -25.48
N GLY A 180 9.21 -4.66 -26.54
CA GLY A 180 10.32 -5.45 -27.06
C GLY A 180 10.79 -6.49 -26.05
N THR A 181 12.07 -6.45 -25.68
CA THR A 181 12.68 -7.32 -24.66
C THR A 181 12.57 -6.79 -23.24
N GLN A 182 12.15 -5.53 -23.08
CA GLN A 182 12.10 -4.88 -21.77
C GLN A 182 10.74 -5.12 -21.12
N LYS A 183 10.78 -5.51 -19.84
CA LYS A 183 9.60 -5.70 -18.99
C LYS A 183 9.70 -4.74 -17.81
N TRP A 184 8.57 -4.25 -17.35
CA TRP A 184 8.47 -3.39 -16.18
C TRP A 184 7.22 -3.74 -15.38
N LYS A 185 7.34 -3.70 -14.05
CA LYS A 185 6.24 -4.04 -13.14
C LYS A 185 6.24 -3.03 -11.99
N SER A 186 5.08 -2.51 -11.64
CA SER A 186 4.93 -1.58 -10.51
C SER A 186 3.53 -1.64 -9.92
N LEU A 187 3.36 -1.04 -8.76
CA LEU A 187 2.08 -0.83 -8.11
C LEU A 187 1.53 0.54 -8.54
N LEU A 188 0.28 0.56 -9.00
CA LEU A 188 -0.50 1.78 -9.16
C LEU A 188 -1.63 1.80 -8.14
N TRP A 189 -1.89 2.99 -7.62
CA TRP A 189 -2.97 3.21 -6.70
C TRP A 189 -3.57 4.60 -6.89
N THR A 190 -4.89 4.68 -6.80
CA THR A 190 -5.67 5.92 -6.87
C THR A 190 -7.00 5.71 -6.17
N VAL A 191 -7.75 6.77 -5.92
CA VAL A 191 -9.12 6.65 -5.44
C VAL A 191 -10.01 6.38 -6.64
N ALA A 192 -10.36 5.12 -6.87
CA ALA A 192 -11.19 4.71 -7.99
C ALA A 192 -12.66 5.09 -7.72
N GLU A 193 -13.33 5.66 -8.72
CA GLU A 193 -14.72 6.08 -8.57
C GLU A 193 -15.64 4.85 -8.48
N ASN A 194 -16.25 4.63 -7.31
CA ASN A 194 -17.35 3.68 -7.18
C ASN A 194 -18.67 4.34 -7.59
N LYS A 195 -19.00 4.25 -8.88
CA LYS A 195 -20.22 4.85 -9.46
C LYS A 195 -21.50 4.41 -8.77
N GLU A 196 -21.60 3.15 -8.36
CA GLU A 196 -22.81 2.65 -7.70
C GLU A 196 -22.99 3.29 -6.32
N ALA A 197 -21.92 3.34 -5.52
CA ALA A 197 -21.93 4.01 -4.23
C ALA A 197 -22.23 5.51 -4.39
N HIS A 198 -21.63 6.15 -5.40
CA HIS A 198 -21.87 7.56 -5.71
C HIS A 198 -23.33 7.82 -6.08
N LEU A 199 -23.93 7.00 -6.96
CA LEU A 199 -25.34 7.12 -7.35
C LEU A 199 -26.27 6.86 -6.16
N LYS A 200 -25.95 5.90 -5.28
CA LYS A 200 -26.72 5.67 -4.05
C LYS A 200 -26.68 6.90 -3.13
N ALA A 201 -25.51 7.51 -2.97
CA ALA A 201 -25.35 8.73 -2.18
C ALA A 201 -26.15 9.91 -2.77
N LEU A 202 -26.14 10.08 -4.10
CA LEU A 202 -26.94 11.09 -4.78
C LEU A 202 -28.44 10.86 -4.59
N LYS A 203 -28.94 9.63 -4.75
CA LYS A 203 -30.36 9.31 -4.51
C LYS A 203 -30.76 9.57 -3.06
N GLN A 204 -29.92 9.20 -2.09
CA GLN A 204 -30.18 9.51 -0.68
C GLN A 204 -30.22 11.01 -0.42
N LYS A 205 -29.34 11.78 -1.08
CA LYS A 205 -29.34 13.24 -1.03
C LYS A 205 -30.64 13.81 -1.59
N GLU A 206 -31.07 13.38 -2.77
CA GLU A 206 -32.33 13.81 -3.41
C GLU A 206 -33.56 13.46 -2.56
N MET A 207 -33.63 12.24 -2.00
CA MET A 207 -34.75 11.85 -1.12
C MET A 207 -34.82 12.72 0.14
N ARG A 208 -33.67 13.07 0.73
CA ARG A 208 -33.58 13.94 1.91
C ARG A 208 -33.77 15.43 1.59
N GLU A 209 -33.52 15.85 0.36
CA GLU A 209 -33.82 17.19 -0.14
C GLU A 209 -35.32 17.37 -0.42
N ASN A 210 -35.96 16.33 -0.94
CA ASN A 210 -37.39 16.31 -1.21
C ASN A 210 -38.24 16.13 0.06
N SER A 211 -37.65 15.67 1.18
CA SER A 211 -38.28 15.74 2.49
C SER A 211 -38.28 17.18 3.04
N LYS A 212 -39.15 18.02 2.48
CA LYS A 212 -39.39 19.44 2.84
C LYS A 212 -39.95 19.69 4.26
N LEU A 213 -39.71 18.79 5.22
CA LEU A 213 -40.38 18.79 6.54
C LEU A 213 -39.49 19.15 7.73
N ILE A 214 -38.25 19.63 7.52
CA ILE A 214 -37.38 20.04 8.62
C ILE A 214 -37.28 21.58 8.64
N PRO A 215 -37.95 22.26 9.59
CA PRO A 215 -37.71 23.68 9.84
C PRO A 215 -36.29 23.81 10.42
N ASN A 216 -35.45 24.65 9.78
CA ASN A 216 -34.01 24.78 10.00
C ASN A 216 -33.18 23.58 9.51
N PRO A 217 -32.84 23.52 8.21
CA PRO A 217 -31.84 22.56 7.74
C PRO A 217 -30.49 22.92 8.36
N GLU A 218 -29.97 22.04 9.23
CA GLU A 218 -28.60 22.15 9.73
C GLU A 218 -27.61 22.24 8.56
N PRO A 219 -26.51 23.02 8.70
CA PRO A 219 -25.51 23.12 7.65
C PRO A 219 -24.94 21.73 7.33
N ARG A 220 -25.06 21.34 6.06
CA ARG A 220 -24.61 20.04 5.57
C ARG A 220 -23.09 20.04 5.48
N LEU A 221 -22.44 19.33 6.39
CA LEU A 221 -20.99 19.21 6.42
C LEU A 221 -20.54 17.98 5.61
N ASN A 222 -19.58 18.18 4.71
CA ASN A 222 -18.80 17.07 4.17
C ASN A 222 -17.77 16.69 5.24
N VAL A 223 -17.71 15.42 5.61
CA VAL A 223 -16.76 14.92 6.60
C VAL A 223 -15.64 14.18 5.87
N TYR A 224 -14.41 14.63 6.06
CA TYR A 224 -13.21 13.96 5.56
C TYR A 224 -12.43 13.41 6.75
N PHE A 225 -12.24 12.09 6.77
CA PHE A 225 -11.45 11.42 7.78
C PHE A 225 -10.03 11.23 7.25
N LEU A 226 -9.05 11.77 7.96
CA LEU A 226 -7.63 11.55 7.71
C LEU A 226 -7.01 10.94 8.96
N GLY A 227 -6.56 9.70 8.84
CA GLY A 227 -5.84 8.99 9.90
C GLY A 227 -4.36 8.85 9.55
N PHE A 228 -3.50 9.00 10.54
CA PHE A 228 -2.10 8.61 10.44
C PHE A 228 -1.91 7.34 11.27
N ASP A 229 -1.56 6.24 10.59
CA ASP A 229 -1.25 5.01 11.28
C ASP A 229 0.04 5.16 12.11
N SER A 230 0.05 4.55 13.30
CA SER A 230 1.22 4.40 14.15
C SER A 230 1.90 5.70 14.60
N LEU A 231 1.21 6.85 14.54
CA LEU A 231 1.69 8.12 15.06
C LEU A 231 1.00 8.47 16.38
N SER A 232 1.78 8.62 17.44
CA SER A 232 1.28 9.26 18.66
C SER A 232 1.02 10.75 18.42
N GLN A 233 0.07 11.33 19.17
CA GLN A 233 -0.23 12.76 19.12
C GLN A 233 1.04 13.63 19.28
N MET A 234 1.93 13.22 20.18
CA MET A 234 3.19 13.92 20.44
C MET A 234 4.16 13.82 19.27
N SER A 235 4.28 12.64 18.65
CA SER A 235 5.11 12.45 17.45
C SER A 235 4.60 13.28 16.27
N PHE A 236 3.27 13.35 16.08
CA PHE A 236 2.66 14.19 15.05
C PHE A 236 3.03 15.66 15.23
N ARG A 237 2.89 16.20 16.45
CA ARG A 237 3.28 17.57 16.77
C ARG A 237 4.77 17.85 16.58
N ARG A 238 5.65 16.91 16.95
CA ARG A 238 7.11 17.06 16.80
C ARG A 238 7.56 17.05 15.34
N LYS A 239 7.07 16.08 14.55
CA LYS A 239 7.55 15.83 13.19
C LYS A 239 6.87 16.70 12.14
N LEU A 240 5.64 17.15 12.40
CA LEU A 240 4.85 17.95 11.46
C LEU A 240 4.39 19.29 12.07
N PRO A 241 5.30 20.12 12.60
CA PRO A 241 4.92 21.35 13.30
C PRO A 241 4.23 22.37 12.40
N LYS A 242 4.59 22.41 11.10
CA LYS A 242 3.92 23.27 10.11
C LYS A 242 2.47 22.84 9.87
N THR A 243 2.22 21.54 9.82
CA THR A 243 0.87 20.99 9.63
C THR A 243 0.01 21.29 10.84
N VAL A 244 0.52 21.09 12.05
CA VAL A 244 -0.20 21.43 13.29
C VAL A 244 -0.54 22.91 13.34
N LYS A 245 0.44 23.78 13.03
CA LYS A 245 0.20 25.22 12.98
C LYS A 245 -0.90 25.60 11.98
N PHE A 246 -0.89 25.00 10.79
CA PHE A 246 -1.93 25.22 9.79
C PHE A 246 -3.31 24.74 10.27
N LEU A 247 -3.38 23.56 10.88
CA LEU A 247 -4.63 23.01 11.42
C LEU A 247 -5.20 23.93 12.51
N GLU A 248 -4.38 24.36 13.48
CA GLU A 248 -4.83 25.16 14.61
C GLU A 248 -5.13 26.61 14.22
N GLU A 249 -4.23 27.27 13.47
CA GLU A 249 -4.34 28.71 13.19
C GLU A 249 -5.17 29.04 11.94
N VAL A 250 -5.12 28.21 10.90
CA VAL A 250 -5.80 28.50 9.62
C VAL A 250 -7.15 27.82 9.55
N LEU A 251 -7.22 26.54 9.93
CA LEU A 251 -8.47 25.78 9.89
C LEU A 251 -9.29 25.91 11.19
N GLY A 252 -8.73 26.49 12.25
CA GLY A 252 -9.42 26.60 13.55
C GLY A 252 -9.72 25.23 14.18
N SER A 253 -8.85 24.24 13.95
CA SER A 253 -9.07 22.86 14.37
C SER A 253 -9.10 22.75 15.90
N VAL A 254 -10.05 21.99 16.43
CA VAL A 254 -10.11 21.67 17.86
C VAL A 254 -9.25 20.44 18.12
N VAL A 255 -8.22 20.57 18.97
CA VAL A 255 -7.38 19.44 19.35
C VAL A 255 -7.90 18.77 20.62
N LEU A 256 -8.29 17.50 20.50
CA LEU A 256 -8.71 16.67 21.61
C LEU A 256 -7.45 16.14 22.34
N ASN A 257 -7.09 16.77 23.45
CA ASN A 257 -6.05 16.27 24.35
C ASN A 257 -6.74 15.30 25.30
N GLY A 258 -6.57 13.98 25.12
CA GLY A 258 -7.34 12.90 25.76
C GLY A 258 -7.32 12.85 27.31
N ARG A 259 -7.86 13.87 27.96
CA ARG A 259 -8.06 14.02 29.40
C ARG A 259 -9.56 14.22 29.63
N PHE A 260 -10.26 13.14 29.95
CA PHE A 260 -11.55 13.15 30.64
C PHE A 260 -11.42 12.26 31.87
#